data_AF-A0AAD8GMV5-F1
#
_entry.id   AF-A0AAD8GMV5-F1
#
_cell.length_a   1.000
_cell.length_b   1.000
_cell.length_c   1.000
_cell.angle_alpha   90.00
_cell.angle_beta   90.00
_cell.angle_gamma   90.00
#
_symmetry.space_group_name_H-M   'P 1'
#
loop_
_entity.id
_entity.type
_entity.pdbx_description
1 polymer ?
#
loop_
_entity_poly.entity_id
_entity_poly.type
_entity_poly.pdbx_seq_one_letter_code
_entity_poly.pdbx_strand_id
1 'polypeptide(L)'
;MAAKCYCGAWAVQQTAWTSANAGRRFLACPFRKCGFFNWIDPPLCDRARAIIPGLIRRMNRLEAELKNAQQTQMITSTVLDESTIMGESTAMDENILVDEIKKKREL
;
A
#
# COMPACT_ATOMS: atom_id res chain seq x y z
N MET A 1 33.65 -13.08 -7.76
CA MET A 1 34.50 -12.28 -8.66
C MET A 1 34.79 -10.96 -8.00
N ALA A 2 36.07 -10.60 -7.85
CA ALA A 2 36.49 -9.29 -7.36
C ALA A 2 37.03 -8.48 -8.54
N ALA A 3 36.61 -7.22 -8.66
CA ALA A 3 37.08 -6.29 -9.69
C ALA A 3 37.37 -4.93 -9.06
N LYS A 4 38.38 -4.22 -9.57
CA LYS A 4 38.58 -2.80 -9.23
C LYS A 4 37.80 -1.94 -10.22
N CYS A 5 37.15 -0.91 -9.71
CA CYS A 5 36.57 0.13 -10.57
C CYS A 5 37.68 1.02 -11.17
N TYR A 6 37.32 1.92 -12.09
CA TYR A 6 38.29 2.83 -12.71
C TYR A 6 38.92 3.84 -11.76
N CYS A 7 38.44 3.95 -10.51
CA CYS A 7 39.10 4.73 -9.45
C CYS A 7 40.17 3.93 -8.67
N GLY A 8 40.39 2.65 -9.00
CA GLY A 8 41.31 1.76 -8.29
C GLY A 8 40.74 1.12 -7.01
N ALA A 9 39.55 1.52 -6.57
CA ALA A 9 38.86 0.91 -5.43
C ALA A 9 38.15 -0.40 -5.82
N TRP A 10 38.04 -1.33 -4.87
CA TRP A 10 37.27 -2.57 -5.07
C TRP A 10 35.79 -2.26 -5.34
N ALA A 11 35.27 -2.85 -6.41
CA ALA A 11 33.87 -2.73 -6.78
C ALA A 11 32.99 -3.50 -5.79
N VAL A 12 31.79 -2.96 -5.54
CA VAL A 12 30.81 -3.55 -4.63
C VAL A 12 29.68 -4.20 -5.41
N GLN A 13 29.19 -5.32 -4.92
CA GLN A 13 28.03 -5.99 -5.47
C GLN A 13 26.75 -5.22 -5.11
N GLN A 14 25.90 -5.01 -6.10
CA GLN A 14 24.57 -4.41 -5.98
C GLN A 14 23.55 -5.27 -6.75
N THR A 15 22.28 -5.07 -6.45
CA THR A 15 21.16 -5.77 -7.11
C THR A 15 20.34 -4.76 -7.88
N ALA A 16 20.05 -5.07 -9.14
CA ALA A 16 19.16 -4.25 -9.96
C ALA A 16 17.70 -4.54 -9.61
N TRP A 17 16.92 -3.48 -9.46
CA TRP A 17 15.48 -3.53 -9.16
C TRP A 17 14.63 -2.95 -10.29
N THR A 18 15.20 -2.80 -11.48
CA THR A 18 14.45 -2.39 -12.67
C THR A 18 13.61 -3.55 -13.17
N SER A 19 12.48 -3.27 -13.81
CA SER A 19 11.57 -4.30 -14.35
C SER A 19 12.30 -5.33 -15.22
N ALA A 20 13.20 -4.88 -16.10
CA ALA A 20 13.92 -5.75 -17.02
C ALA A 20 15.06 -6.58 -16.37
N ASN A 21 15.55 -6.18 -15.18
CA ASN A 21 16.71 -6.79 -14.54
C ASN A 21 16.46 -7.08 -13.05
N ALA A 22 15.20 -7.29 -12.67
CA ALA A 22 14.82 -7.46 -11.27
C ALA A 22 15.58 -8.64 -10.64
N GLY A 23 16.26 -8.36 -9.52
CA GLY A 23 17.05 -9.34 -8.78
C GLY A 23 18.42 -9.65 -9.39
N ARG A 24 18.80 -9.06 -10.53
CA ARG A 24 20.07 -9.35 -11.21
C ARG A 24 21.23 -8.60 -10.55
N ARG A 25 22.31 -9.30 -10.21
CA ARG A 25 23.46 -8.71 -9.50
C ARG A 25 24.48 -8.12 -10.47
N PHE A 26 25.08 -7.00 -10.06
CA PHE A 26 26.15 -6.31 -10.77
C PHE A 26 27.21 -5.78 -9.80
N LEU A 27 28.42 -5.55 -10.29
CA LEU A 27 29.49 -4.83 -9.61
C LEU A 27 29.46 -3.35 -10.03
N ALA A 28 29.62 -2.44 -9.08
CA ALA A 28 29.68 -1.01 -9.35
C ALA A 28 30.77 -0.31 -8.54
N CYS A 29 31.18 0.87 -8.99
CA CYS A 29 32.02 1.75 -8.19
C CYS A 29 31.34 2.07 -6.84
N PRO A 30 32.00 1.85 -5.68
CA PRO A 30 31.42 2.17 -4.38
C PRO A 30 31.11 3.67 -4.23
N PHE A 31 31.89 4.52 -4.90
CA PHE A 31 31.73 5.98 -4.84
C PHE A 31 30.85 6.54 -5.97
N ARG A 32 30.40 5.69 -6.91
CA ARG A 32 29.63 6.08 -8.11
C ARG A 32 30.24 7.23 -8.94
N LYS A 33 31.57 7.40 -8.91
CA LYS A 33 32.26 8.51 -9.59
C LYS A 33 32.69 8.21 -11.03
N CYS A 34 32.98 6.95 -11.35
CA CYS A 34 33.64 6.61 -12.62
C CYS A 34 32.78 5.78 -13.59
N GLY A 35 31.52 5.52 -13.27
CA GLY A 35 30.63 4.74 -14.15
C GLY A 35 31.04 3.27 -14.33
N PHE A 36 32.01 2.74 -13.57
CA PHE A 36 32.32 1.31 -13.59
C PHE A 36 31.07 0.49 -13.27
N PHE A 37 30.77 -0.47 -14.15
CA PHE A 37 29.61 -1.34 -14.08
C PHE A 37 29.95 -2.68 -14.73
N ASN A 38 29.61 -3.80 -14.08
CA ASN A 38 29.73 -5.12 -14.69
C ASN A 38 28.65 -6.09 -14.17
N TRP A 39 27.98 -6.83 -15.05
CA TRP A 39 27.01 -7.84 -14.63
C TRP A 39 27.70 -9.06 -14.02
N ILE A 40 27.15 -9.57 -12.92
CA ILE A 40 27.57 -10.85 -12.31
C ILE A 40 26.72 -11.97 -12.87
N ASP A 41 25.40 -11.78 -12.81
CA ASP A 41 24.45 -12.78 -13.29
C ASP A 41 24.21 -12.59 -14.80
N PRO A 42 23.97 -13.66 -15.56
CA PRO A 42 23.57 -13.56 -16.96
C PRO A 42 22.22 -12.84 -17.10
N PRO A 43 21.86 -12.35 -18.30
CA PRO A 43 20.55 -11.76 -18.53
C PRO A 43 19.45 -12.77 -18.20
N LEU A 44 18.34 -12.27 -17.63
CA LEU A 44 17.14 -13.08 -17.42
C LEU A 44 16.65 -13.64 -18.76
N CYS A 45 16.13 -14.87 -18.75
CA CYS A 45 15.51 -15.45 -19.94
C CYS A 45 14.29 -14.62 -20.37
N ASP A 46 13.92 -14.67 -21.65
CA ASP A 46 12.85 -13.82 -22.20
C ASP A 46 11.51 -14.06 -21.49
N ARG A 47 11.24 -15.32 -21.12
CA ARG A 47 10.06 -15.68 -20.31
C ARG A 47 10.07 -14.96 -18.96
N ALA A 48 11.19 -14.99 -18.23
CA ALA A 48 11.30 -14.33 -16.94
C ALA A 48 11.17 -12.80 -17.08
N ARG A 49 11.82 -12.22 -18.09
CA ARG A 49 11.75 -10.78 -18.40
C ARG A 49 10.32 -10.30 -18.71
N ALA A 50 9.50 -11.17 -19.31
CA ALA A 50 8.08 -10.89 -19.56
C ALA A 50 7.18 -11.09 -18.33
N ILE A 51 7.37 -12.19 -17.59
CA ILE A 51 6.46 -12.59 -16.51
C ILE A 51 6.71 -11.81 -15.21
N ILE A 52 7.97 -11.67 -14.79
CA ILE A 52 8.33 -11.08 -13.48
C ILE A 52 7.76 -9.67 -13.31
N PRO A 53 7.87 -8.73 -14.28
CA PRO A 53 7.28 -7.40 -14.14
C PRO A 53 5.75 -7.44 -13.97
N GLY A 54 5.09 -8.37 -14.65
CA GLY A 54 3.64 -8.56 -14.52
C GLY A 54 3.24 -9.04 -13.13
N LEU A 55 4.03 -9.95 -12.55
CA LEU A 55 3.81 -10.43 -11.18
C LEU A 55 4.03 -9.33 -10.14
N ILE A 56 5.11 -8.55 -10.25
CA ILE A 56 5.39 -7.43 -9.34
C ILE A 56 4.26 -6.40 -9.39
N ARG A 57 3.79 -6.02 -10.60
CA ARG A 57 2.66 -5.09 -10.74
C ARG A 57 1.39 -5.60 -10.08
N ARG A 58 1.07 -6.89 -10.23
CA ARG A 58 -0.09 -7.51 -9.59
C ARG A 58 0.07 -7.52 -8.07
N MET A 59 1.24 -7.88 -7.57
CA MET A 59 1.53 -7.91 -6.14
C MET A 59 1.36 -6.52 -5.51
N ASN A 60 2.02 -5.50 -6.09
CA ASN A 60 1.89 -4.12 -5.60
C ASN A 60 0.44 -3.61 -5.63
N ARG A 61 -0.34 -4.01 -6.64
CA ARG A 61 -1.77 -3.69 -6.72
C ARG A 61 -2.56 -4.35 -5.59
N LEU A 62 -2.35 -5.64 -5.37
CA LEU A 62 -3.03 -6.39 -4.30
C LEU A 62 -2.66 -5.87 -2.92
N GLU A 63 -1.39 -5.51 -2.70
CA GLU A 63 -0.94 -4.88 -1.45
C GLU A 63 -1.61 -3.52 -1.22
N ALA A 64 -1.77 -2.71 -2.26
CA ALA A 64 -2.49 -1.44 -2.18
C ALA A 64 -3.99 -1.64 -1.90
N GLU A 65 -4.63 -2.59 -2.60
CA GLU A 65 -6.04 -2.94 -2.38
C GLU A 65 -6.27 -3.46 -0.95
N LEU A 66 -5.37 -4.31 -0.44
CA LEU A 66 -5.42 -4.81 0.94
C LEU A 66 -5.26 -3.68 1.95
N LYS A 67 -4.28 -2.80 1.77
CA LYS A 67 -4.06 -1.65 2.66
C LYS A 67 -5.28 -0.73 2.69
N ASN A 68 -5.87 -0.46 1.53
CA ASN A 68 -7.09 0.35 1.42
C ASN A 68 -8.27 -0.34 2.10
N ALA A 69 -8.46 -1.64 1.88
CA ALA A 69 -9.54 -2.40 2.52
C ALA A 69 -9.40 -2.43 4.05
N GLN A 70 -8.18 -2.62 4.57
CA GLN A 70 -7.89 -2.56 6.01
C GLN A 70 -8.19 -1.16 6.57
N GLN A 71 -7.80 -0.09 5.86
CA GLN A 71 -8.07 1.27 6.27
C GLN A 71 -9.58 1.57 6.25
N THR A 72 -10.30 1.13 5.21
CA THR A 72 -11.76 1.25 5.14
C THR A 72 -12.42 0.48 6.27
N GLN A 73 -12.01 -0.76 6.55
CA GLN A 73 -12.53 -1.55 7.66
C GLN A 73 -12.34 -0.84 9.00
N MET A 74 -11.15 -0.29 9.25
CA MET A 74 -10.84 0.44 10.48
C MET A 74 -11.70 1.71 10.63
N ILE A 75 -11.88 2.49 9.55
CA ILE A 75 -12.76 3.67 9.55
C ILE A 75 -14.21 3.24 9.75
N THR A 76 -14.69 2.21 9.05
CA THR A 76 -16.07 1.74 9.20
C THR A 76 -16.35 1.25 10.62
N SER A 77 -15.43 0.55 11.27
CA SER A 77 -15.64 0.13 12.67
C SER A 77 -15.69 1.34 13.61
N THR A 78 -14.79 2.32 13.47
CA THR A 78 -14.81 3.52 14.32
C THR A 78 -16.07 4.36 14.12
N VAL A 79 -16.56 4.49 12.88
CA VAL A 79 -17.76 5.29 12.57
C VAL A 79 -19.04 4.55 12.99
N LEU A 80 -19.07 3.21 12.90
CA LEU A 80 -20.18 2.42 13.44
C LEU A 80 -20.25 2.53 14.98
N ASP A 81 -19.11 2.55 15.66
CA ASP A 81 -19.05 2.78 17.11
C ASP A 81 -19.50 4.21 17.49
N GLU A 82 -19.07 5.25 16.75
CA GLU A 82 -19.51 6.64 16.98
C GLU A 82 -20.99 6.88 16.63
N SER A 83 -21.50 6.28 15.55
CA SER A 83 -22.91 6.40 15.15
C SER A 83 -23.87 5.66 16.07
N THR A 84 -23.41 4.63 16.78
CA THR A 84 -24.16 3.96 17.85
C THR A 84 -24.30 4.85 19.09
N ILE A 85 -23.32 5.72 19.35
CA ILE A 85 -23.35 6.69 20.46
C ILE A 85 -24.23 7.92 20.14
N MET A 86 -24.35 8.30 18.87
CA MET A 86 -25.17 9.45 18.44
C MET A 86 -26.61 9.08 18.04
N GLY A 87 -27.02 7.83 18.30
CA GLY A 87 -28.29 7.23 17.89
C GLY A 87 -29.47 7.33 18.86
N GLU A 88 -29.42 8.13 19.92
CA GLU A 88 -30.60 8.47 20.73
C GLU A 88 -30.96 9.95 20.55
N SER A 89 -31.63 10.26 19.43
CA SER A 89 -32.48 11.44 19.35
C SER A 89 -33.81 11.09 20.02
N THR A 90 -34.12 11.77 21.14
CA THR A 90 -35.40 11.71 21.82
C THR A 90 -36.52 12.19 20.89
N ALA A 91 -37.15 11.28 20.14
CA ALA A 91 -38.45 11.56 19.59
C ALA A 91 -39.40 11.77 20.78
N MET A 92 -39.96 12.97 20.92
CA MET A 92 -41.07 13.18 21.85
C MET A 92 -42.16 12.17 21.49
N ASP A 93 -42.49 11.31 22.44
CA ASP A 93 -43.43 10.21 22.29
C ASP A 93 -44.76 10.76 21.75
N GLU A 94 -45.21 10.28 20.57
CA GLU A 94 -46.44 10.74 19.92
C GLU A 94 -47.67 10.60 20.83
N ASN A 95 -47.60 9.71 21.83
CA ASN A 95 -48.64 9.57 22.85
C ASN A 95 -48.78 10.80 23.75
N ILE A 96 -47.70 11.52 24.04
CA ILE A 96 -47.71 12.72 24.90
C ILE A 96 -48.42 13.89 24.18
N LEU A 97 -48.17 14.07 22.88
CA LEU A 97 -48.81 15.11 22.08
C LEU A 97 -50.33 14.85 21.94
N VAL A 98 -50.71 13.58 21.75
CA VAL A 98 -52.11 13.17 21.67
C VAL A 98 -52.83 13.40 23.01
N ASP A 99 -52.16 13.16 24.14
CA ASP A 99 -52.73 13.37 25.47
C ASP A 99 -52.89 14.87 25.84
N GLU A 100 -51.96 15.73 25.42
CA GLU A 100 -52.12 17.19 25.56
C GLU A 100 -53.25 17.75 24.68
N ILE A 101 -53.43 17.21 23.46
CA ILE A 101 -54.53 17.59 22.57
C ILE A 101 -55.88 17.15 23.13
N LYS A 102 -55.96 15.97 23.75
CA LYS A 102 -57.18 15.50 24.43
C LYS A 102 -57.51 16.38 25.64
N LYS A 103 -56.52 16.74 26.46
CA LYS A 103 -56.70 17.64 27.61
C LYS A 103 -57.22 19.03 27.24
N LYS A 104 -56.86 19.56 26.06
CA LYS A 104 -57.35 20.86 25.56
C LYS A 104 -58.77 20.82 24.97
N ARG A 105 -59.35 19.63 24.76
CA ARG A 105 -60.71 19.46 24.20
C ARG A 105 -61.79 19.20 25.26
N GLU A 106 -61.42 19.01 26.52
CA GLU A 106 -62.34 18.75 27.64
C GLU A 106 -62.53 19.95 28.59
N LEU A 107 -62.03 21.14 28.21
CA LEU A 107 -62.33 22.45 28.81
C LEU A 107 -63.05 23.33 27.79
#